data_AF-A0A7Z9TWF0-F1
#
_entry.id   AF-A0A7Z9TWF0-F1
#
_cell.length_a   1.000
_cell.length_b   1.000
_cell.length_c   1.000
_cell.angle_alpha   90.00
_cell.angle_beta   90.00
_cell.angle_gamma   90.00
#
_symmetry.space_group_name_H-M   'P 1'
#
loop_
_entity.id
_entity.type
_entity.pdbx_description
1 polymer ?
#
loop_
_entity_poly.entity_id
_entity_poly.type
_entity_poly.pdbx_seq_one_letter_code
_entity_poly.pdbx_strand_id
1 'polypeptide(L)'
;MIIDCHTRLWSDARQLGLETAETLAKSAPKSWAEPSGDSAAHGRATSCIDASFVIGHRADLVGANVPNELIADYIGRDPHHRLGIAGIDPLADTIEHDLATALDLGFVGIALSPSLAGFHPTHSSAMKVYEWCCEHGLPVLVTMPQPIPSAAVLDFARPIHWDEVARTFPNLHIMFTQMGYPWIDEMLVLAGKHKHVFAEVSGVATRPWQVYNALSTAWSLNVMNRLLFGSGFPLSTPQLAIESLYSVNVSIKGTLLPPIPRARVKEIVERDALTSLGIDFSTITGSQENSTKIANKGAIQSNEA
;
A
#
# COMPACT_ATOMS: atom_id res chain seq x y z
N MET A 1 -3.71 -6.58 -17.31
CA MET A 1 -2.91 -6.85 -16.11
C MET A 1 -3.60 -6.18 -14.94
N ILE A 2 -3.84 -6.88 -13.84
CA ILE A 2 -4.44 -6.38 -12.60
C ILE A 2 -3.38 -6.49 -11.52
N ILE A 3 -3.00 -5.35 -10.95
CA ILE A 3 -2.04 -5.25 -9.86
C ILE A 3 -2.79 -4.79 -8.61
N ASP A 4 -2.76 -5.61 -7.56
CA ASP A 4 -3.29 -5.22 -6.26
C ASP A 4 -2.24 -4.41 -5.50
N CYS A 5 -2.45 -3.11 -5.39
CA CYS A 5 -1.50 -2.20 -4.77
C CYS A 5 -1.53 -2.23 -3.24
N HIS A 6 -2.43 -3.01 -2.62
CA HIS A 6 -2.56 -3.02 -1.16
C HIS A 6 -2.98 -4.39 -0.64
N THR A 7 -1.98 -5.20 -0.32
CA THR A 7 -2.13 -6.38 0.52
C THR A 7 -1.19 -6.30 1.72
N ARG A 8 -1.54 -6.96 2.81
CA ARG A 8 -0.70 -7.04 4.01
C ARG A 8 -0.54 -8.47 4.46
N LEU A 9 0.54 -8.70 5.19
CA LEU A 9 0.87 -9.99 5.76
C LEU A 9 1.37 -9.83 7.18
N TRP A 10 0.97 -10.73 8.07
CA TRP A 10 1.52 -10.86 9.41
C TRP A 10 1.43 -12.33 9.86
N SER A 11 2.40 -12.77 10.66
CA SER A 11 2.38 -14.10 11.28
C SER A 11 1.66 -14.10 12.62
N ASP A 12 1.60 -12.94 13.27
CA ASP A 12 0.98 -12.76 14.59
C ASP A 12 0.30 -11.40 14.65
N ALA A 13 -0.97 -11.34 15.06
CA ALA A 13 -1.71 -10.08 15.14
C ALA A 13 -1.04 -9.05 16.08
N ARG A 14 -0.24 -9.50 17.06
CA ARG A 14 0.54 -8.63 17.96
C ARG A 14 1.58 -7.80 17.22
N GLN A 15 2.00 -8.21 16.02
CA GLN A 15 2.88 -7.42 15.15
C GLN A 15 2.22 -6.11 14.69
N LEU A 16 0.89 -6.00 14.78
CA LEU A 16 0.15 -4.78 14.48
C LEU A 16 -0.02 -3.85 15.70
N GLY A 17 0.61 -4.18 16.83
CA GLY A 17 0.44 -3.52 18.12
C GLY A 17 -0.60 -4.23 19.00
N LEU A 18 -0.43 -4.14 20.33
CA LEU A 18 -1.28 -4.85 21.30
C LEU A 18 -2.75 -4.43 21.22
N GLU A 19 -3.02 -3.12 21.18
CA GLU A 19 -4.39 -2.59 21.11
C GLU A 19 -5.10 -3.03 19.82
N THR A 20 -4.38 -2.99 18.69
CA THR A 20 -4.87 -3.47 17.39
C THR A 20 -5.18 -4.95 17.45
N ALA A 21 -4.27 -5.77 17.98
CA ALA A 21 -4.44 -7.22 18.13
C ALA A 21 -5.66 -7.56 18.99
N GLU A 22 -5.84 -6.87 20.12
CA GLU A 22 -7.01 -7.04 20.99
C GLU A 22 -8.32 -6.66 20.28
N THR A 23 -8.30 -5.57 19.52
CA THR A 23 -9.48 -5.11 18.78
C THR A 23 -9.85 -6.08 17.68
N LEU A 24 -8.87 -6.62 16.94
CA LEU A 24 -9.07 -7.66 15.95
C LEU A 24 -9.62 -8.94 16.57
N ALA A 25 -9.11 -9.35 17.74
CA ALA A 25 -9.61 -10.51 18.48
C ALA A 25 -11.08 -10.35 18.91
N LYS A 26 -11.48 -9.13 19.32
CA LYS A 26 -12.88 -8.79 19.67
C LYS A 26 -13.80 -8.69 18.45
N SER A 27 -13.24 -8.30 17.30
CA SER A 27 -13.97 -7.94 16.07
C SER A 27 -13.90 -8.99 14.98
N ALA A 28 -13.45 -10.21 15.28
CA ALA A 28 -13.32 -11.30 14.32
C ALA A 28 -14.58 -11.36 13.42
N PRO A 29 -14.42 -11.24 12.09
CA PRO A 29 -15.54 -10.97 11.20
C PRO A 29 -16.57 -12.10 11.26
N LYS A 30 -17.86 -11.74 11.38
CA LYS A 30 -18.97 -12.73 11.39
C LYS A 30 -19.19 -13.42 10.04
N SER A 31 -18.51 -13.01 8.97
CA SER A 31 -18.26 -13.77 7.72
C SER A 31 -17.40 -12.94 6.74
N TRP A 32 -16.93 -13.59 5.67
CA TRP A 32 -16.26 -13.13 4.43
C TRP A 32 -14.81 -12.59 4.45
N ALA A 33 -14.28 -12.07 5.56
CA ALA A 33 -12.85 -11.75 5.65
C ALA A 33 -12.05 -12.97 6.14
N GLU A 34 -10.93 -13.31 5.49
CA GLU A 34 -10.04 -14.37 6.00
C GLU A 34 -9.53 -13.94 7.40
N PRO A 35 -9.64 -14.79 8.43
CA PRO A 35 -9.27 -14.42 9.79
C PRO A 35 -7.77 -14.15 9.98
N SER A 36 -6.94 -14.61 9.04
CA SER A 36 -5.48 -14.50 9.10
C SER A 36 -4.95 -13.73 7.89
N GLY A 37 -4.01 -12.82 8.15
CA GLY A 37 -3.15 -12.23 7.13
C GLY A 37 -1.92 -13.09 6.86
N ASP A 38 -2.02 -14.42 6.92
CA ASP A 38 -0.85 -15.30 6.75
C ASP A 38 -0.49 -15.53 5.27
N SER A 39 0.70 -16.09 5.02
CA SER A 39 1.23 -16.36 3.67
C SER A 39 0.35 -17.29 2.82
N ALA A 40 -0.29 -18.28 3.44
CA ALA A 40 -1.07 -19.28 2.72
C ALA A 40 -2.45 -18.74 2.33
N ALA A 41 -3.06 -17.96 3.23
CA ALA A 41 -4.26 -17.16 3.01
C ALA A 41 -4.07 -16.20 1.84
N HIS A 42 -3.04 -15.36 1.91
CA HIS A 42 -2.70 -14.41 0.86
C HIS A 42 -2.50 -15.09 -0.51
N GLY A 43 -1.74 -16.19 -0.56
CA GLY A 43 -1.48 -16.90 -1.81
C GLY A 43 -2.73 -17.47 -2.49
N ARG A 44 -3.77 -17.84 -1.72
CA ARG A 44 -5.06 -18.26 -2.31
C ARG A 44 -5.87 -17.07 -2.80
N ALA A 45 -5.93 -16.00 -2.01
CA ALA A 45 -6.72 -14.81 -2.30
C ALA A 45 -6.24 -14.06 -3.56
N THR A 46 -4.93 -14.10 -3.84
CA THR A 46 -4.30 -13.40 -4.97
C THR A 46 -4.28 -14.18 -6.28
N SER A 47 -4.94 -15.34 -6.36
CA SER A 47 -5.00 -16.16 -7.59
C SER A 47 -5.71 -15.50 -8.78
N CYS A 48 -6.49 -14.43 -8.56
CA CYS A 48 -7.24 -13.72 -9.61
C CYS A 48 -6.56 -12.43 -10.11
N ILE A 49 -5.34 -12.14 -9.65
CA ILE A 49 -4.56 -10.94 -10.03
C ILE A 49 -3.19 -11.36 -10.60
N ASP A 50 -2.55 -10.45 -11.32
CA ASP A 50 -1.24 -10.71 -11.94
C ASP A 50 -0.08 -10.38 -10.99
N ALA A 51 -0.22 -9.37 -10.13
CA ALA A 51 0.79 -9.07 -9.12
C ALA A 51 0.18 -8.36 -7.90
N SER A 52 0.89 -8.39 -6.77
CA SER A 52 0.47 -7.73 -5.54
C SER A 52 1.62 -7.00 -4.84
N PHE A 53 1.30 -5.85 -4.24
CA PHE A 53 2.16 -5.19 -3.27
C PHE A 53 1.87 -5.74 -1.89
N VAL A 54 2.91 -6.30 -1.26
CA VAL A 54 2.88 -6.79 0.11
C VAL A 54 3.48 -5.69 1.00
N ILE A 55 2.61 -4.95 1.67
CA ILE A 55 2.96 -3.75 2.41
C ILE A 55 3.35 -4.10 3.85
N GLY A 56 4.61 -3.84 4.20
CA GLY A 56 5.13 -3.90 5.56
C GLY A 56 4.52 -2.82 6.47
N HIS A 57 4.78 -2.92 7.77
CA HIS A 57 4.24 -1.98 8.73
C HIS A 57 5.17 -1.82 9.92
N ARG A 58 5.60 -0.58 10.17
CA ARG A 58 6.28 -0.20 11.40
C ARG A 58 5.75 1.15 11.88
N ALA A 59 5.45 1.24 13.16
CA ALA A 59 5.02 2.44 13.86
C ALA A 59 5.28 2.24 15.35
N ASP A 60 6.42 2.73 15.82
CA ASP A 60 6.96 2.40 17.14
C ASP A 60 6.10 3.03 18.25
N LEU A 61 5.46 4.18 18.00
CA LEU A 61 4.54 4.85 18.93
C LEU A 61 3.37 3.95 19.37
N VAL A 62 2.85 3.10 18.49
CA VAL A 62 1.75 2.16 18.80
C VAL A 62 2.26 0.73 19.03
N GLY A 63 3.58 0.52 19.05
CA GLY A 63 4.20 -0.79 19.21
C GLY A 63 3.93 -1.74 18.05
N ALA A 64 3.65 -1.22 16.85
CA ALA A 64 3.42 -2.03 15.66
C ALA A 64 4.73 -2.23 14.89
N ASN A 65 5.09 -3.49 14.65
CA ASN A 65 6.26 -3.86 13.86
C ASN A 65 6.04 -5.23 13.21
N VAL A 66 5.85 -5.23 11.90
CA VAL A 66 5.95 -6.40 11.03
C VAL A 66 7.36 -6.37 10.41
N PRO A 67 8.25 -7.32 10.78
CA PRO A 67 9.62 -7.32 10.29
C PRO A 67 9.70 -7.33 8.76
N ASN A 68 10.57 -6.51 8.18
CA ASN A 68 10.75 -6.45 6.73
C ASN A 68 11.31 -7.78 6.19
N GLU A 69 12.12 -8.49 6.97
CA GLU A 69 12.66 -9.81 6.62
C GLU A 69 11.54 -10.83 6.41
N LEU A 70 10.48 -10.77 7.21
CA LEU A 70 9.32 -11.64 7.08
C LEU A 70 8.58 -11.39 5.76
N ILE A 71 8.49 -10.12 5.33
CA ILE A 71 7.92 -9.76 4.03
C ILE A 71 8.85 -10.20 2.89
N ALA A 72 10.16 -9.98 3.02
CA ALA A 72 11.17 -10.38 2.04
C ALA A 72 11.17 -11.91 1.80
N ASP A 73 11.10 -12.70 2.87
CA ASP A 73 10.99 -14.16 2.80
C ASP A 73 9.73 -14.62 2.06
N TYR A 74 8.63 -13.86 2.17
CA TYR A 74 7.38 -14.19 1.52
C TYR A 74 7.38 -13.85 0.03
N ILE A 75 7.85 -12.65 -0.32
CA ILE A 75 7.93 -12.21 -1.73
C ILE A 75 8.98 -13.02 -2.50
N GLY A 76 10.08 -13.44 -1.85
CA GLY A 76 11.13 -14.26 -2.46
C GLY A 76 10.67 -15.64 -2.91
N ARG A 77 9.50 -16.12 -2.46
CA ARG A 77 8.89 -17.37 -2.93
C ARG A 77 8.22 -17.24 -4.30
N ASP A 78 7.94 -16.01 -4.73
CA ASP A 78 7.24 -15.70 -5.99
C ASP A 78 7.51 -14.24 -6.43
N PRO A 79 8.78 -13.89 -6.71
CA PRO A 79 9.21 -12.50 -6.93
C PRO A 79 8.64 -11.88 -8.22
N HIS A 80 8.09 -12.71 -9.12
CA HIS A 80 7.45 -12.25 -10.35
C HIS A 80 6.02 -11.72 -10.12
N HIS A 81 5.34 -12.13 -9.05
CA HIS A 81 3.95 -11.77 -8.76
C HIS A 81 3.79 -11.06 -7.40
N ARG A 82 4.87 -10.96 -6.61
CA ARG A 82 4.84 -10.35 -5.27
C ARG A 82 5.96 -9.34 -5.11
N LEU A 83 5.56 -8.13 -4.77
CA LEU A 83 6.42 -6.96 -4.65
C LEU A 83 6.37 -6.45 -3.22
N GLY A 84 7.52 -6.40 -2.56
CA GLY A 84 7.60 -5.90 -1.19
C GLY A 84 7.57 -4.38 -1.15
N ILE A 85 6.84 -3.81 -0.19
CA ILE A 85 6.99 -2.42 0.24
C ILE A 85 7.45 -2.41 1.71
N ALA A 86 8.57 -1.76 2.02
CA ALA A 86 9.19 -1.82 3.34
C ALA A 86 8.43 -0.93 4.33
N GLY A 87 8.07 -1.47 5.49
CA GLY A 87 7.50 -0.67 6.57
C GLY A 87 8.61 0.07 7.31
N ILE A 88 8.51 1.40 7.37
CA ILE A 88 9.52 2.26 8.00
C ILE A 88 8.86 3.23 8.98
N ASP A 89 9.49 3.44 10.13
CA ASP A 89 9.17 4.54 11.03
C ASP A 89 10.27 5.61 10.93
N PRO A 90 9.99 6.82 10.39
CA PRO A 90 10.99 7.87 10.26
C PRO A 90 11.52 8.42 11.60
N LEU A 91 10.85 8.15 12.71
CA LEU A 91 11.29 8.57 14.03
C LEU A 91 12.13 7.51 14.74
N ALA A 92 12.30 6.31 14.16
CA ALA A 92 13.13 5.28 14.73
C ALA A 92 14.61 5.67 14.71
N ASP A 93 15.33 5.40 15.80
CA ASP A 93 16.79 5.60 15.88
C ASP A 93 17.56 4.73 14.87
N THR A 94 16.91 3.68 14.34
CA THR A 94 17.46 2.73 13.38
C THR A 94 17.21 3.11 11.92
N ILE A 95 16.62 4.28 11.65
CA ILE A 95 16.13 4.66 10.32
C ILE A 95 17.13 4.46 9.17
N GLU A 96 18.40 4.83 9.36
CA GLU A 96 19.43 4.66 8.32
C GLU A 96 19.70 3.18 8.00
N HIS A 97 19.73 2.33 9.04
CA HIS A 97 19.87 0.90 8.89
C HIS A 97 18.63 0.27 8.25
N ASP A 98 17.43 0.68 8.67
CA ASP A 98 16.18 0.15 8.14
C ASP A 98 16.03 0.45 6.64
N LEU A 99 16.44 1.65 6.19
CA LEU A 99 16.45 2.04 4.78
C LEU A 99 17.48 1.26 3.97
N ALA A 100 18.70 1.08 4.49
CA ALA A 100 19.72 0.27 3.84
C ALA A 100 19.26 -1.19 3.69
N THR A 101 18.71 -1.78 4.75
CA THR A 101 18.15 -3.14 4.73
C THR A 101 17.00 -3.26 3.74
N ALA A 102 16.16 -2.23 3.58
CA ALA A 102 15.09 -2.24 2.58
C ALA A 102 15.63 -2.37 1.14
N LEU A 103 16.74 -1.70 0.82
CA LEU A 103 17.39 -1.86 -0.49
C LEU A 103 18.00 -3.26 -0.66
N ASP A 104 18.72 -3.74 0.34
CA ASP A 104 19.39 -5.05 0.30
C ASP A 104 18.40 -6.19 0.12
N LEU A 105 17.20 -6.08 0.73
CA LEU A 105 16.11 -7.03 0.60
C LEU A 105 15.28 -6.86 -0.70
N GLY A 106 15.60 -5.87 -1.54
CA GLY A 106 14.96 -5.67 -2.84
C GLY A 106 13.54 -5.11 -2.78
N PHE A 107 13.21 -4.33 -1.75
CA PHE A 107 11.93 -3.64 -1.66
C PHE A 107 11.79 -2.58 -2.75
N VAL A 108 10.56 -2.42 -3.26
CA VAL A 108 10.27 -1.54 -4.41
C VAL A 108 9.54 -0.27 -4.02
N GLY A 109 9.50 0.03 -2.73
CA GLY A 109 8.88 1.23 -2.17
C GLY A 109 8.94 1.23 -0.65
N ILE A 110 8.60 2.37 -0.07
CA ILE A 110 8.59 2.59 1.38
C ILE A 110 7.16 2.89 1.84
N ALA A 111 6.69 2.22 2.89
CA ALA A 111 5.40 2.45 3.51
C ALA A 111 5.57 3.14 4.86
N LEU A 112 4.82 4.23 5.04
CA LEU A 112 4.87 5.07 6.24
C LEU A 112 3.47 5.23 6.81
N SER A 113 3.37 5.34 8.13
CA SER A 113 2.08 5.56 8.83
C SER A 113 2.15 6.81 9.72
N PRO A 114 2.05 8.04 9.17
CA PRO A 114 2.23 9.28 9.94
C PRO A 114 1.42 9.35 11.22
N SER A 115 0.15 8.93 11.17
CA SER A 115 -0.74 8.93 12.33
C SER A 115 -0.33 7.94 13.41
N LEU A 116 0.04 6.71 13.03
CA LEU A 116 0.40 5.65 13.98
C LEU A 116 1.82 5.80 14.50
N ALA A 117 2.74 6.36 13.72
CA ALA A 117 4.11 6.64 14.11
C ALA A 117 4.26 8.00 14.82
N GLY A 118 3.24 8.87 14.74
CA GLY A 118 3.20 10.13 15.49
C GLY A 118 4.05 11.25 14.89
N PHE A 119 4.21 11.31 13.57
CA PHE A 119 4.95 12.39 12.91
C PHE A 119 4.08 13.18 11.93
N HIS A 120 4.25 14.50 11.91
CA HIS A 120 3.70 15.34 10.86
C HIS A 120 4.44 15.08 9.53
N PRO A 121 3.79 15.02 8.36
CA PRO A 121 4.45 14.69 7.10
C PRO A 121 5.71 15.51 6.78
N THR A 122 5.78 16.77 7.19
CA THR A 122 6.95 17.66 7.00
C THR A 122 7.97 17.62 8.14
N HIS A 123 7.87 16.66 9.06
CA HIS A 123 8.87 16.46 10.10
C HIS A 123 10.25 16.22 9.48
N SER A 124 11.30 16.86 10.00
CA SER A 124 12.64 16.84 9.39
C SER A 124 13.18 15.43 9.16
N SER A 125 12.89 14.48 10.06
CA SER A 125 13.30 13.08 9.87
C SER A 125 12.55 12.41 8.70
N ALA A 126 11.25 12.67 8.56
CA ALA A 126 10.46 12.16 7.43
C ALA A 126 10.90 12.78 6.09
N MET A 127 11.25 14.07 6.10
CA MET A 127 11.77 14.76 4.91
C MET A 127 13.06 14.11 4.40
N LYS A 128 13.95 13.64 5.29
CA LYS A 128 15.16 12.88 4.90
C LYS A 128 14.81 11.53 4.27
N VAL A 129 13.79 10.85 4.78
CA VAL A 129 13.29 9.59 4.17
C VAL A 129 12.79 9.85 2.74
N TYR A 130 12.07 10.93 2.51
CA TYR A 130 11.57 11.28 1.17
C TYR A 130 12.69 11.65 0.20
N GLU A 131 13.69 12.39 0.68
CA GLU A 131 14.89 12.71 -0.09
C GLU A 131 15.61 11.43 -0.51
N TRP A 132 15.85 10.52 0.44
CA TRP A 132 16.44 9.22 0.16
C TRP A 132 15.60 8.38 -0.82
N CYS A 133 14.27 8.40 -0.71
CA CYS A 133 13.38 7.73 -1.66
C CYS A 133 13.52 8.31 -3.07
N CYS A 134 13.69 9.64 -3.19
CA CYS A 134 13.92 10.29 -4.48
C CYS A 134 15.25 9.85 -5.11
N GLU A 135 16.32 9.76 -4.32
CA GLU A 135 17.65 9.34 -4.79
C GLU A 135 17.64 7.91 -5.34
N HIS A 136 16.82 7.03 -4.76
CA HIS A 136 16.74 5.61 -5.13
C HIS A 136 15.56 5.28 -6.06
N GLY A 137 14.76 6.27 -6.44
CA GLY A 137 13.59 6.07 -7.31
C GLY A 137 12.49 5.23 -6.68
N LEU A 138 12.33 5.27 -5.35
CA LEU A 138 11.34 4.49 -4.61
C LEU A 138 10.09 5.33 -4.31
N PRO A 139 8.86 4.82 -4.58
CA PRO A 139 7.63 5.47 -4.17
C PRO A 139 7.40 5.39 -2.66
N VAL A 140 6.63 6.35 -2.14
CA VAL A 140 6.17 6.38 -0.76
C VAL A 140 4.68 6.05 -0.68
N LEU A 141 4.34 5.04 0.09
CA LEU A 141 2.98 4.61 0.38
C LEU A 141 2.57 5.16 1.76
N VAL A 142 1.59 6.06 1.76
CA VAL A 142 1.04 6.66 2.98
C VAL A 142 -0.11 5.79 3.45
N THR A 143 0.09 5.14 4.60
CA THR A 143 -0.84 4.14 5.10
C THR A 143 -1.48 4.56 6.42
N MET A 144 -2.75 4.18 6.60
CA MET A 144 -3.46 4.32 7.87
C MET A 144 -4.24 3.04 8.14
N PRO A 145 -3.56 1.96 8.58
CA PRO A 145 -4.21 0.69 8.80
C PRO A 145 -5.30 0.80 9.89
N GLN A 146 -6.32 -0.02 9.73
CA GLN A 146 -7.44 -0.13 10.67
C GLN A 146 -7.35 -1.48 11.41
N PRO A 147 -7.80 -1.56 12.68
CA PRO A 147 -8.34 -0.47 13.51
C PRO A 147 -7.27 0.55 13.92
N ILE A 148 -7.66 1.81 14.12
CA ILE A 148 -6.77 2.88 14.57
C ILE A 148 -6.60 2.80 16.09
N PRO A 149 -5.36 2.65 16.62
CA PRO A 149 -5.09 2.66 18.06
C PRO A 149 -5.34 4.02 18.71
N SER A 150 -5.65 4.03 20.01
CA SER A 150 -5.90 5.24 20.80
C SER A 150 -4.76 6.26 20.81
N ALA A 151 -3.51 5.79 20.72
CA ALA A 151 -2.32 6.64 20.69
C ALA A 151 -2.08 7.32 19.33
N ALA A 152 -2.77 6.90 18.27
CA ALA A 152 -2.58 7.46 16.94
C ALA A 152 -3.05 8.91 16.85
N VAL A 153 -2.27 9.74 16.15
CA VAL A 153 -2.58 11.17 15.95
C VAL A 153 -3.29 11.33 14.60
N LEU A 154 -4.61 11.42 14.61
CA LEU A 154 -5.41 11.45 13.37
C LEU A 154 -5.07 12.61 12.44
N ASP A 155 -4.73 13.78 12.98
CA ASP A 155 -4.39 14.96 12.18
C ASP A 155 -3.22 14.68 11.23
N PHE A 156 -2.24 13.87 11.65
CA PHE A 156 -1.08 13.52 10.82
C PHE A 156 -1.42 12.59 9.65
N ALA A 157 -2.58 11.91 9.65
CA ALA A 157 -3.03 11.13 8.49
C ALA A 157 -3.71 11.98 7.41
N ARG A 158 -3.96 13.28 7.63
CA ARG A 158 -4.68 14.10 6.66
C ARG A 158 -3.85 14.30 5.38
N PRO A 159 -4.42 14.03 4.19
CA PRO A 159 -3.72 14.21 2.92
C PRO A 159 -3.21 15.63 2.70
N ILE A 160 -3.93 16.66 3.18
CA ILE A 160 -3.55 18.05 2.92
C ILE A 160 -2.14 18.43 3.42
N HIS A 161 -1.65 17.77 4.48
CA HIS A 161 -0.30 18.00 5.02
C HIS A 161 0.82 17.56 4.07
N TRP A 162 0.51 16.71 3.08
CA TRP A 162 1.47 16.26 2.07
C TRP A 162 1.65 17.24 0.92
N ASP A 163 0.90 18.35 0.88
CA ASP A 163 1.07 19.37 -0.16
C ASP A 163 2.50 19.94 -0.19
N GLU A 164 3.08 20.20 0.97
CA GLU A 164 4.45 20.70 1.06
C GLU A 164 5.48 19.65 0.63
N VAL A 165 5.27 18.38 1.00
CA VAL A 165 6.12 17.27 0.59
C VAL A 165 6.14 17.16 -0.93
N ALA A 166 4.96 17.16 -1.57
CA ALA A 166 4.83 17.05 -3.02
C ALA A 166 5.37 18.28 -3.77
N ARG A 167 5.32 19.48 -3.17
CA ARG A 167 5.97 20.68 -3.74
C ARG A 167 7.50 20.63 -3.64
N THR A 168 8.03 20.09 -2.54
CA THR A 168 9.47 19.99 -2.29
C THR A 168 10.09 18.88 -3.13
N PHE A 169 9.40 17.74 -3.28
CA PHE A 169 9.84 16.58 -4.04
C PHE A 169 8.88 16.30 -5.21
N PRO A 170 8.87 17.14 -6.27
CA PRO A 170 7.89 17.03 -7.35
C PRO A 170 7.99 15.75 -8.17
N ASN A 171 9.11 15.02 -8.09
CA ASN A 171 9.34 13.74 -8.76
C ASN A 171 9.04 12.52 -7.87
N LEU A 172 8.77 12.72 -6.58
CA LEU A 172 8.43 11.64 -5.67
C LEU A 172 7.03 11.11 -6.00
N HIS A 173 6.92 9.80 -6.18
CA HIS A 173 5.65 9.13 -6.33
C HIS A 173 5.08 8.82 -4.96
N ILE A 174 3.85 9.28 -4.70
CA ILE A 174 3.18 9.14 -3.41
C ILE A 174 1.85 8.43 -3.65
N MET A 175 1.57 7.34 -2.94
CA MET A 175 0.28 6.66 -2.98
C MET A 175 -0.38 6.65 -1.60
N PHE A 176 -1.60 7.16 -1.50
CA PHE A 176 -2.41 7.06 -0.29
C PHE A 176 -3.23 5.77 -0.28
N THR A 177 -3.24 5.07 0.84
CA THR A 177 -4.17 3.96 1.03
C THR A 177 -5.60 4.46 1.25
N GLN A 178 -6.58 3.67 0.84
CA GLN A 178 -8.01 3.86 1.10
C GLN A 178 -8.56 5.22 0.66
N MET A 179 -8.02 5.78 -0.42
CA MET A 179 -8.32 7.14 -0.90
C MET A 179 -8.17 8.23 0.17
N GLY A 180 -7.29 8.03 1.16
CA GLY A 180 -7.12 8.98 2.26
C GLY A 180 -8.32 9.08 3.20
N TYR A 181 -9.19 8.06 3.24
CA TYR A 181 -10.34 8.01 4.15
C TYR A 181 -9.94 8.39 5.59
N PRO A 182 -10.73 9.24 6.29
CA PRO A 182 -12.02 9.81 5.88
C PRO A 182 -11.92 11.09 5.02
N TRP A 183 -10.73 11.65 4.78
CA TRP A 183 -10.52 12.90 4.06
C TRP A 183 -10.38 12.71 2.55
N ILE A 184 -11.34 12.00 1.95
CA ILE A 184 -11.31 11.65 0.52
C ILE A 184 -11.24 12.90 -0.36
N ASP A 185 -12.00 13.94 -0.05
CA ASP A 185 -12.00 15.16 -0.84
C ASP A 185 -10.64 15.88 -0.82
N GLU A 186 -9.95 15.90 0.33
CA GLU A 186 -8.59 16.45 0.43
C GLU A 186 -7.60 15.63 -0.41
N MET A 187 -7.72 14.31 -0.36
CA MET A 187 -6.88 13.41 -1.16
C MET A 187 -7.08 13.68 -2.67
N LEU A 188 -8.33 13.76 -3.12
CA LEU A 188 -8.64 13.97 -4.54
C LEU A 188 -8.17 15.34 -5.05
N VAL A 189 -8.30 16.39 -4.24
CA VAL A 189 -7.76 17.71 -4.56
C VAL A 189 -6.23 17.67 -4.64
N LEU A 190 -5.56 16.99 -3.71
CA LEU A 190 -4.12 16.83 -3.71
C LEU A 190 -3.64 16.09 -4.96
N ALA A 191 -4.31 15.01 -5.34
CA ALA A 191 -4.01 14.22 -6.55
C ALA A 191 -4.26 14.99 -7.86
N GLY A 192 -5.24 15.91 -7.85
CA GLY A 192 -5.48 16.82 -8.96
C GLY A 192 -4.41 17.91 -9.09
N LYS A 193 -3.85 18.35 -7.96
CA LYS A 193 -2.79 19.36 -7.91
C LYS A 193 -1.42 18.81 -8.31
N HIS A 194 -1.08 17.59 -7.88
CA HIS A 194 0.26 17.02 -8.04
C HIS A 194 0.27 15.82 -8.97
N LYS A 195 1.18 15.84 -9.96
CA LYS A 195 1.24 14.82 -11.02
C LYS A 195 1.49 13.40 -10.49
N HIS A 196 2.33 13.27 -9.45
CA HIS A 196 2.80 11.99 -8.92
C HIS A 196 2.13 11.60 -7.60
N VAL A 197 0.95 12.16 -7.30
CA VAL A 197 0.14 11.77 -6.13
C VAL A 197 -1.04 10.91 -6.57
N PHE A 198 -1.13 9.71 -6.01
CA PHE A 198 -2.10 8.68 -6.32
C PHE A 198 -2.82 8.21 -5.05
N ALA A 199 -3.93 7.51 -5.22
CA ALA A 199 -4.59 6.77 -4.16
C ALA A 199 -5.02 5.40 -4.65
N GLU A 200 -5.07 4.43 -3.76
CA GLU A 200 -5.74 3.16 -4.02
C GLU A 200 -7.11 3.08 -3.31
N VAL A 201 -8.02 2.26 -3.84
CA VAL A 201 -9.46 2.27 -3.50
C VAL A 201 -9.90 1.31 -2.40
N SER A 202 -8.99 0.55 -1.80
CA SER A 202 -9.30 -0.46 -0.76
C SER A 202 -10.06 0.14 0.43
N GLY A 203 -10.85 -0.69 1.11
CA GLY A 203 -11.69 -0.27 2.24
C GLY A 203 -12.87 0.64 1.87
N VAL A 204 -12.69 1.60 0.95
CA VAL A 204 -13.76 2.40 0.35
C VAL A 204 -14.53 1.54 -0.65
N ALA A 205 -13.84 0.74 -1.47
CA ALA A 205 -14.43 -0.13 -2.50
C ALA A 205 -15.53 -1.06 -1.97
N THR A 206 -15.41 -1.54 -0.74
CA THR A 206 -16.38 -2.46 -0.11
C THR A 206 -17.51 -1.75 0.65
N ARG A 207 -17.59 -0.41 0.57
CA ARG A 207 -18.61 0.42 1.21
C ARG A 207 -19.45 1.13 0.13
N PRO A 208 -20.61 0.58 -0.27
CA PRO A 208 -21.32 0.98 -1.49
C PRO A 208 -21.64 2.47 -1.64
N TRP A 209 -22.00 3.13 -0.54
CA TRP A 209 -22.27 4.57 -0.55
C TRP A 209 -20.98 5.39 -0.67
N GLN A 210 -19.96 5.04 0.11
CA GLN A 210 -18.68 5.74 0.12
C GLN A 210 -17.95 5.61 -1.22
N VAL A 211 -17.90 4.41 -1.81
CA VAL A 211 -17.28 4.21 -3.14
C VAL A 211 -17.99 5.00 -4.23
N TYR A 212 -19.33 5.03 -4.22
CA TYR A 212 -20.08 5.82 -5.20
C TYR A 212 -19.74 7.32 -5.09
N ASN A 213 -19.76 7.87 -3.87
CA ASN A 213 -19.41 9.29 -3.67
C ASN A 213 -17.96 9.57 -4.06
N ALA A 214 -17.02 8.74 -3.62
CA ALA A 214 -15.60 8.92 -3.92
C ALA A 214 -15.31 8.91 -5.42
N LEU A 215 -15.88 7.95 -6.16
CA LEU A 215 -15.72 7.88 -7.62
C LEU A 215 -16.46 8.99 -8.36
N SER A 216 -17.64 9.39 -7.87
CA SER A 216 -18.39 10.53 -8.42
C SER A 216 -17.59 11.83 -8.28
N THR A 217 -17.00 12.10 -7.10
CA THR A 217 -16.13 13.27 -6.87
C THR A 217 -14.85 13.18 -7.68
N ALA A 218 -14.20 12.02 -7.73
CA ALA A 218 -12.98 11.84 -8.53
C ALA A 218 -13.24 12.08 -10.02
N TRP A 219 -14.42 11.69 -10.52
CA TRP A 219 -14.80 11.97 -11.90
C TRP A 219 -15.11 13.44 -12.12
N SER A 220 -15.87 14.11 -11.24
CA SER A 220 -16.17 15.54 -11.39
C SER A 220 -14.91 16.41 -11.38
N LEU A 221 -13.89 16.02 -10.61
CA LEU A 221 -12.58 16.67 -10.55
C LEU A 221 -11.62 16.24 -11.67
N ASN A 222 -12.02 15.29 -12.53
CA ASN A 222 -11.18 14.72 -13.60
C ASN A 222 -9.86 14.09 -13.09
N VAL A 223 -9.91 13.41 -11.94
CA VAL A 223 -8.77 12.75 -11.28
C VAL A 223 -8.92 11.23 -11.19
N MET A 224 -9.86 10.64 -11.93
CA MET A 224 -10.04 9.17 -11.99
C MET A 224 -8.76 8.45 -12.43
N ASN A 225 -7.89 9.11 -13.20
CA ASN A 225 -6.58 8.64 -13.63
C ASN A 225 -5.50 8.66 -12.52
N ARG A 226 -5.85 9.06 -11.29
CA ARG A 226 -4.99 9.00 -10.09
C ARG A 226 -5.36 7.86 -9.13
N LEU A 227 -6.41 7.11 -9.45
CA LEU A 227 -6.91 6.00 -8.61
C LEU A 227 -6.39 4.63 -9.04
N LEU A 228 -5.79 3.88 -8.12
CA LEU A 228 -5.25 2.55 -8.36
C LEU A 228 -6.11 1.49 -7.69
N PHE A 229 -5.99 0.25 -8.18
CA PHE A 229 -6.65 -0.88 -7.55
C PHE A 229 -5.90 -1.34 -6.30
N GLY A 230 -6.65 -1.58 -5.22
CA GLY A 230 -6.16 -2.20 -4.00
C GLY A 230 -7.29 -2.95 -3.32
N SER A 231 -7.04 -4.16 -2.83
CA SER A 231 -8.06 -4.94 -2.11
C SER A 231 -8.13 -4.57 -0.63
N GLY A 232 -6.97 -4.29 -0.03
CA GLY A 232 -6.84 -4.16 1.42
C GLY A 232 -6.85 -5.51 2.13
N PHE A 233 -6.39 -6.58 1.46
CA PHE A 233 -6.21 -7.90 2.09
C PHE A 233 -5.44 -7.78 3.41
N PRO A 234 -5.87 -8.45 4.49
CA PRO A 234 -6.90 -9.50 4.54
C PRO A 234 -8.33 -9.02 4.84
N LEU A 235 -8.56 -7.71 4.97
CA LEU A 235 -9.91 -7.19 5.23
C LEU A 235 -10.86 -7.44 4.05
N SER A 236 -10.35 -7.51 2.83
CA SER A 236 -11.10 -7.92 1.64
C SER A 236 -10.18 -8.69 0.69
N THR A 237 -10.75 -9.63 -0.07
CA THR A 237 -10.00 -10.33 -1.13
C THR A 237 -10.01 -9.50 -2.41
N PRO A 238 -9.01 -9.65 -3.29
CA PRO A 238 -8.99 -8.97 -4.58
C PRO A 238 -10.26 -9.23 -5.40
N GLN A 239 -10.75 -10.47 -5.43
CA GLN A 239 -11.99 -10.83 -6.11
C GLN A 239 -13.18 -10.00 -5.59
N LEU A 240 -13.38 -9.95 -4.28
CA LEU A 240 -14.50 -9.22 -3.68
C LEU A 240 -14.38 -7.71 -3.91
N ALA A 241 -13.17 -7.16 -3.85
CA ALA A 241 -12.93 -5.75 -4.13
C ALA A 241 -13.27 -5.39 -5.59
N ILE A 242 -12.87 -6.25 -6.54
CA ILE A 242 -13.20 -6.09 -7.97
C ILE A 242 -14.71 -6.15 -8.19
N GLU A 243 -15.39 -7.17 -7.62
CA GLU A 243 -16.85 -7.32 -7.71
C GLU A 243 -17.59 -6.11 -7.13
N SER A 244 -17.11 -5.58 -6.00
CA SER A 244 -17.68 -4.40 -5.33
C SER A 244 -17.53 -3.14 -6.20
N LEU A 245 -16.36 -2.92 -6.81
CA LEU A 245 -16.12 -1.80 -7.73
C LEU A 245 -17.02 -1.88 -8.96
N TYR A 246 -17.16 -3.05 -9.59
CA TYR A 246 -18.06 -3.23 -10.74
C TYR A 246 -19.54 -3.11 -10.36
N SER A 247 -19.88 -3.25 -9.08
CA SER A 247 -21.23 -3.09 -8.54
C SER A 247 -21.51 -1.68 -8.00
N VAL A 248 -20.61 -0.70 -8.21
CA VAL A 248 -20.73 0.67 -7.67
C VAL A 248 -22.09 1.34 -7.93
N ASN A 249 -22.71 1.08 -9.08
CA ASN A 249 -23.99 1.70 -9.46
C ASN A 249 -25.22 1.03 -8.82
N VAL A 250 -25.06 -0.10 -8.12
CA VAL A 250 -26.18 -0.80 -7.46
C VAL A 250 -26.82 0.10 -6.39
N SER A 251 -26.01 0.86 -5.65
CA SER A 251 -26.46 1.72 -4.55
C SER A 251 -27.32 2.91 -5.02
N ILE A 252 -27.22 3.31 -6.28
CA ILE A 252 -27.95 4.45 -6.85
C ILE A 252 -29.10 4.05 -7.78
N LYS A 253 -29.38 2.75 -7.93
CA LYS A 253 -30.45 2.25 -8.79
C LYS A 253 -31.80 2.85 -8.38
N GLY A 254 -32.50 3.46 -9.33
CA GLY A 254 -33.80 4.10 -9.10
C GLY A 254 -33.72 5.53 -8.59
N THR A 255 -32.53 6.13 -8.53
CA THR A 255 -32.32 7.55 -8.21
C THR A 255 -32.03 8.36 -9.48
N LEU A 256 -31.93 9.69 -9.36
CA LEU A 256 -31.51 10.62 -10.43
C LEU A 256 -29.98 10.82 -10.48
N LEU A 257 -29.22 10.11 -9.64
CA LEU A 257 -27.78 10.24 -9.57
C LEU A 257 -27.10 9.66 -10.83
N PRO A 258 -26.07 10.30 -11.38
CA PRO A 258 -25.41 9.85 -12.60
C PRO A 258 -24.62 8.55 -12.35
N PRO A 259 -24.76 7.52 -13.20
CA PRO A 259 -23.99 6.30 -13.04
C PRO A 259 -22.52 6.49 -13.42
N ILE A 260 -21.62 5.83 -12.70
CA ILE A 260 -20.20 5.75 -13.06
C ILE A 260 -20.04 4.78 -14.25
N PRO A 261 -19.47 5.20 -15.40
CA PRO A 261 -19.29 4.34 -16.56
C PRO A 261 -18.39 3.17 -16.22
N ARG A 262 -18.82 1.98 -16.65
CA ARG A 262 -18.05 0.75 -16.45
C ARG A 262 -16.63 0.83 -16.99
N ALA A 263 -16.41 1.57 -18.09
CA ALA A 263 -15.08 1.81 -18.65
C ALA A 263 -14.15 2.53 -17.67
N ARG A 264 -14.66 3.51 -16.90
CA ARG A 264 -13.87 4.24 -15.89
C ARG A 264 -13.52 3.37 -14.69
N VAL A 265 -14.42 2.48 -14.29
CA VAL A 265 -14.13 1.48 -13.25
C VAL A 265 -13.05 0.51 -13.73
N LYS A 266 -13.17 0.02 -14.97
CA LYS A 266 -12.16 -0.86 -15.60
C LYS A 266 -10.78 -0.21 -15.65
N GLU A 267 -10.71 1.08 -15.98
CA GLU A 267 -9.46 1.86 -15.99
C GLU A 267 -8.78 1.96 -14.62
N ILE A 268 -9.51 1.81 -13.51
CA ILE A 268 -8.93 1.76 -12.15
C ILE A 268 -8.40 0.34 -11.88
N VAL A 269 -9.23 -0.67 -12.15
CA VAL A 269 -8.91 -2.09 -11.88
C VAL A 269 -7.68 -2.56 -12.67
N GLU A 270 -7.57 -2.16 -13.93
CA GLU A 270 -6.52 -2.61 -14.84
C GLU A 270 -5.40 -1.58 -15.04
N ARG A 271 -5.32 -0.55 -14.19
CA ARG A 271 -4.27 0.46 -14.30
C ARG A 271 -2.91 -0.17 -14.06
N ASP A 272 -1.94 0.18 -14.89
CA ASP A 272 -0.55 -0.15 -14.63
C ASP A 272 -0.02 0.66 -13.43
N ALA A 273 -0.10 0.03 -12.26
CA ALA A 273 0.34 0.63 -11.01
C ALA A 273 1.86 0.80 -10.93
N LEU A 274 2.63 -0.08 -11.58
CA LEU A 274 4.09 -0.02 -11.58
C LEU A 274 4.54 1.25 -12.28
N THR A 275 4.08 1.46 -13.51
CA THR A 275 4.36 2.69 -14.27
C THR A 275 3.81 3.93 -13.57
N SER A 276 2.62 3.83 -12.97
CA SER A 276 2.01 4.97 -12.24
C SER A 276 2.85 5.40 -11.04
N LEU A 277 3.56 4.48 -10.38
CA LEU A 277 4.37 4.74 -9.20
C LEU A 277 5.88 4.81 -9.50
N GLY A 278 6.28 4.83 -10.77
CA GLY A 278 7.68 4.91 -11.18
C GLY A 278 8.50 3.66 -10.85
N ILE A 279 7.86 2.50 -10.63
CA ILE A 279 8.53 1.24 -10.32
C ILE A 279 8.97 0.57 -11.63
N ASP A 280 10.27 0.44 -11.85
CA ASP A 280 10.83 -0.34 -12.96
C ASP A 280 11.00 -1.81 -12.58
N PHE A 281 10.02 -2.63 -12.97
CA PHE A 281 10.02 -4.07 -12.68
C PHE A 281 11.08 -4.86 -13.47
N SER A 282 11.56 -4.32 -14.59
CA SER A 282 12.53 -5.01 -15.45
C SER A 282 13.93 -5.07 -14.84
N THR A 283 14.30 -4.08 -14.05
CA THR A 283 15.59 -4.03 -13.34
C THR A 283 15.63 -5.00 -12.16
N ILE A 284 14.49 -5.24 -11.49
CA ILE A 284 14.38 -6.08 -10.29
C ILE A 284 14.50 -7.57 -10.63
N THR A 285 13.87 -8.01 -11.72
CA THR A 285 13.98 -9.40 -12.19
C THR A 285 15.39 -9.72 -12.72
N GLY A 286 16.06 -8.76 -13.38
CA GLY A 286 17.42 -8.92 -13.89
C GLY A 286 18.52 -8.91 -12.80
N SER A 287 18.35 -8.14 -11.72
CA SER A 287 19.30 -8.12 -10.59
C SER A 287 19.21 -9.39 -9.73
N GLN A 288 18.01 -9.93 -9.54
CA GLN A 288 17.79 -11.19 -8.81
C GLN A 288 18.28 -12.43 -9.59
N GLU A 289 18.11 -12.49 -10.92
CA GLU A 289 18.72 -13.56 -11.72
C GLU A 289 20.25 -13.57 -11.62
N ASN A 290 20.88 -12.40 -11.58
CA ASN A 290 22.33 -12.28 -11.45
C ASN A 290 22.84 -12.67 -10.06
N SER A 291 22.15 -12.26 -8.99
CA SER A 291 22.50 -12.65 -7.61
C SER A 291 22.27 -14.15 -7.35
N THR A 292 21.20 -14.74 -7.92
CA THR A 292 20.96 -16.19 -7.86
C THR A 292 22.02 -16.98 -8.65
N LYS A 293 22.48 -16.46 -9.80
CA LYS A 293 23.60 -17.06 -10.58
C LYS A 293 24.95 -16.97 -9.85
N ILE A 294 25.20 -15.88 -9.11
CA ILE A 294 26.43 -15.69 -8.33
C ILE A 294 26.43 -16.61 -7.09
N ALA A 295 25.30 -16.72 -6.38
CA ALA A 295 25.15 -17.63 -5.25
C ALA A 295 25.33 -19.11 -5.66
N ASN A 296 24.76 -19.51 -6.81
CA ASN A 296 24.95 -20.86 -7.34
C ASN A 296 26.37 -21.15 -7.83
N LYS A 297 27.13 -20.15 -8.32
CA LYS A 297 28.55 -20.32 -8.66
C LYS A 297 29.44 -20.47 -7.43
N GLY A 298 29.13 -19.78 -6.33
CA GLY A 298 29.86 -19.90 -5.06
C GLY A 298 29.70 -21.27 -4.40
N ALA A 299 28.49 -21.85 -4.44
CA ALA A 299 28.20 -23.17 -3.87
C ALA A 299 28.86 -24.34 -4.64
N ILE A 300 29.12 -24.17 -5.94
CA ILE A 300 29.81 -25.19 -6.77
C ILE A 300 31.31 -25.18 -6.48
N GLN A 301 31.92 -24.01 -6.21
CA GLN A 301 33.36 -23.91 -5.90
C GLN A 301 33.72 -24.37 -4.48
N SER A 302 32.78 -24.35 -3.53
CA SER A 302 33.00 -24.85 -2.16
C SER A 302 32.87 -26.37 -2.01
N ASN A 303 32.45 -27.09 -3.05
CA ASN A 303 32.35 -28.56 -3.06
C ASN A 303 33.53 -29.26 -3.77
N GLU A 304 34.52 -28.50 -4.26
CA GLU A 304 35.74 -29.02 -4.90
C GLU A 304 37.03 -28.69 -4.12
N ALA A 305 36.93 -28.32 -2.84
CA ALA A 305 38.08 -28.08 -1.95
C ALA A 305 38.12 -29.04 -0.76
#